data_AF-A0A920BU95-F1
#
_entry.id   AF-A0A920BU95-F1
#
_cell.length_a   1.000
_cell.length_b   1.000
_cell.length_c   1.000
_cell.angle_alpha   90.00
_cell.angle_beta   90.00
_cell.angle_gamma   90.00
#
_symmetry.space_group_name_H-M   'P 1'
#
loop_
_entity.id
_entity.type
_entity.pdbx_description
1 polymer ?
#
loop_
_entity_poly.entity_id
_entity_poly.type
_entity_poly.pdbx_seq_one_letter_code
_entity_poly.pdbx_strand_id
1 'polypeptide(L)'
;MGSSGYGAFGNYKQEGNEDLCFNEIKDVALEDVSRQEYLQNKGRLPVLMEEVCVMDSLHNKRIAVKSVHENLLIGYLPTTYSYLLSCMKKGIRYFGQVNYSTESPIPIVKVTLNAED
;
A
#
# COMPACT_ATOMS: atom_id res chain seq x y z
N MET A 1 -31.39 -3.02 -39.59
CA MET A 1 -32.11 -2.77 -38.33
C MET A 1 -31.06 -2.48 -37.26
N GLY A 2 -30.72 -1.21 -37.08
CA GLY A 2 -29.77 -0.75 -36.08
C GLY A 2 -30.54 -0.12 -34.91
N SER A 3 -30.18 -0.49 -33.68
CA SER A 3 -30.70 0.14 -32.47
C SER A 3 -29.62 1.05 -31.91
N SER A 4 -29.79 2.35 -32.08
CA SER A 4 -28.91 3.38 -31.51
C SER A 4 -29.44 3.72 -30.12
N GLY A 5 -28.87 3.10 -29.09
CA GLY A 5 -29.15 3.46 -27.70
C GLY A 5 -28.57 4.85 -27.39
N TYR A 6 -29.42 5.87 -27.35
CA TYR A 6 -29.07 7.22 -26.92
C TYR A 6 -29.06 7.25 -25.39
N GLY A 7 -27.98 6.74 -24.79
CA GLY A 7 -27.72 6.89 -23.36
C GLY A 7 -26.99 8.21 -23.12
N ALA A 8 -27.66 9.16 -22.48
CA ALA A 8 -26.99 10.33 -21.93
C ALA A 8 -25.99 9.85 -20.85
N PHE A 9 -24.71 9.78 -21.20
CA PHE A 9 -23.65 9.58 -20.22
C PHE A 9 -23.70 10.79 -19.29
N GLY A 10 -24.08 10.53 -18.03
CA GLY A 10 -24.09 11.55 -17.00
C GLY A 10 -22.75 12.28 -16.98
N ASN A 11 -22.82 13.61 -16.86
CA ASN A 11 -21.68 14.43 -16.48
C ASN A 11 -21.20 13.97 -15.09
N TYR A 12 -20.40 12.91 -15.04
CA TYR A 12 -19.51 12.70 -13.92
C TYR A 12 -18.55 13.88 -13.98
N LYS A 13 -18.71 14.82 -13.05
CA LYS A 13 -17.62 15.69 -12.68
C LYS A 13 -16.41 14.79 -12.46
N GLN A 14 -15.40 14.95 -13.31
CA GLN A 14 -14.05 14.54 -12.99
C GLN A 14 -13.56 15.49 -11.88
N GLU A 15 -14.19 15.44 -10.70
CA GLU A 15 -13.55 15.93 -9.49
C GLU A 15 -12.37 15.00 -9.29
N GLY A 16 -11.20 15.56 -9.57
CA GLY A 16 -9.94 14.84 -9.61
C GLY A 16 -9.82 14.01 -8.34
N ASN A 17 -9.53 12.73 -8.55
CA ASN A 17 -9.17 11.75 -7.53
C ASN A 17 -7.79 12.10 -6.92
N GLU A 18 -7.54 13.37 -6.65
CA GLU A 18 -6.28 13.94 -6.14
C GLU A 18 -6.32 13.97 -4.62
N ASP A 19 -7.48 14.27 -4.03
CA ASP A 19 -7.68 14.22 -2.58
C ASP A 19 -7.45 12.82 -2.00
N LEU A 20 -7.78 11.75 -2.75
CA LEU A 20 -7.58 10.39 -2.24
C LEU A 20 -6.11 10.02 -2.06
N CYS A 21 -5.19 10.65 -2.80
CA CYS A 21 -3.76 10.37 -2.67
C CYS A 21 -3.20 10.84 -1.32
N PHE A 22 -3.79 11.87 -0.71
CA PHE A 22 -3.31 12.46 0.54
C PHE A 22 -4.04 11.93 1.78
N ASN A 23 -5.01 11.03 1.59
CA ASN A 23 -5.71 10.42 2.70
C ASN A 23 -4.79 9.50 3.49
N GLU A 24 -4.83 9.65 4.82
CA GLU A 24 -4.18 8.71 5.73
C GLU A 24 -4.80 7.31 5.59
N ILE A 25 -3.94 6.31 5.46
CA ILE A 25 -4.32 4.91 5.27
C ILE A 25 -4.00 4.15 6.55
N LYS A 26 -5.03 3.81 7.33
CA LYS A 26 -4.87 3.18 8.65
C LYS A 26 -5.00 1.66 8.61
N ASP A 27 -4.32 1.01 9.55
CA ASP A 27 -4.51 -0.41 9.91
C ASP A 27 -4.44 -1.37 8.73
N VAL A 28 -3.57 -1.09 7.75
CA VAL A 28 -3.44 -1.92 6.56
C VAL A 28 -2.70 -3.20 6.91
N ALA A 29 -3.41 -4.33 6.90
CA ALA A 29 -2.80 -5.64 7.01
C ALA A 29 -2.00 -5.95 5.75
N LEU A 30 -0.69 -6.16 5.91
CA LEU A 30 0.18 -6.54 4.81
C LEU A 30 -0.03 -8.00 4.44
N GLU A 31 0.07 -8.29 3.15
CA GLU A 31 -0.05 -9.64 2.61
C GLU A 31 1.31 -10.30 2.42
N ASP A 32 1.31 -11.64 2.44
CA ASP A 32 2.47 -12.52 2.28
C ASP A 32 3.63 -12.31 3.27
N VAL A 33 3.40 -11.68 4.42
CA VAL A 33 4.42 -11.32 5.43
C VAL A 33 5.37 -12.48 5.77
N SER A 34 4.84 -13.71 5.92
CA SER A 34 5.62 -14.90 6.30
C SER A 34 6.71 -15.29 5.29
N ARG A 35 6.60 -14.85 4.05
CA ARG A 35 7.49 -15.21 2.94
C ARG A 35 8.48 -14.11 2.57
N GLN A 36 8.43 -12.97 3.24
CA GLN A 36 9.22 -11.81 2.85
C GLN A 36 10.57 -11.73 3.56
N GLU A 37 11.48 -10.98 2.95
CA GLU A 37 12.88 -10.85 3.33
C GLU A 37 13.06 -10.44 4.80
N TYR A 38 12.22 -9.55 5.32
CA TYR A 38 12.35 -9.08 6.69
C TYR A 38 12.27 -10.26 7.67
N LEU A 39 11.21 -11.07 7.59
CA LEU A 39 11.05 -12.21 8.49
C LEU A 39 12.10 -13.29 8.22
N GLN A 40 12.39 -13.59 6.95
CA GLN A 40 13.36 -14.64 6.59
C GLN A 40 14.79 -14.28 7.05
N ASN A 41 15.18 -13.01 6.98
CA ASN A 41 16.54 -12.56 7.30
C ASN A 41 16.71 -12.20 8.79
N LYS A 42 15.69 -11.64 9.43
CA LYS A 42 15.75 -11.22 10.83
C LYS A 42 15.24 -12.28 11.81
N GLY A 43 14.49 -13.27 11.34
CA GLY A 43 13.86 -14.29 12.18
C GLY A 43 12.79 -13.73 13.12
N ARG A 44 12.36 -12.48 12.91
CA ARG A 44 11.35 -11.77 13.70
C ARG A 44 10.60 -10.77 12.83
N LEU A 45 9.43 -10.33 13.29
CA LEU A 45 8.69 -9.25 12.64
C LEU A 45 9.20 -7.84 13.03
N PRO A 46 8.90 -6.81 12.21
CA PRO A 46 9.10 -5.42 12.59
C PRO A 46 8.41 -5.08 13.92
N VAL A 47 9.03 -4.23 14.72
CA VAL A 47 8.46 -3.81 16.00
C VAL A 47 7.43 -2.69 15.80
N LEU A 48 6.57 -2.47 16.80
CA LEU A 48 5.65 -1.33 16.80
C LEU A 48 6.44 -0.01 16.65
N MET A 49 5.85 0.93 15.92
CA MET A 49 6.42 2.23 15.56
C MET A 49 7.65 2.17 14.64
N GLU A 50 8.06 1.01 14.14
CA GLU A 50 9.13 0.94 13.15
C GLU A 50 8.70 1.62 11.85
N GLU A 51 9.57 2.49 11.32
CA GLU A 51 9.33 3.25 10.10
C GLU A 51 9.32 2.35 8.86
N VAL A 52 8.33 2.56 8.01
CA VAL A 52 8.15 1.84 6.75
C VAL A 52 7.95 2.81 5.60
N CYS A 53 8.29 2.36 4.40
CA CYS A 53 7.99 3.07 3.17
C CYS A 53 7.43 2.13 2.12
N VAL A 54 6.55 2.70 1.28
CA VAL A 54 6.05 2.04 0.08
C VAL A 54 7.10 2.15 -1.01
N MET A 55 7.36 1.05 -1.72
CA MET A 55 8.26 1.06 -2.86
C MET A 55 7.67 1.86 -4.02
N ASP A 56 8.52 2.68 -4.66
CA ASP A 56 8.21 3.49 -5.84
C ASP A 56 7.87 2.66 -7.09
N SER A 57 8.23 1.38 -7.07
CA SER A 57 8.11 0.42 -8.16
C SER A 57 7.45 -0.86 -7.69
N LEU A 58 6.80 -1.55 -8.63
CA LEU A 58 6.15 -2.82 -8.34
C LEU A 58 7.17 -3.92 -8.07
N HIS A 59 7.04 -4.60 -6.93
CA HIS A 59 7.75 -5.84 -6.65
C HIS A 59 6.79 -7.01 -6.88
N ASN A 60 7.15 -7.97 -7.74
CA ASN A 60 6.27 -9.09 -8.11
C ASN A 60 4.87 -8.65 -8.59
N LYS A 61 4.78 -7.55 -9.35
CA LYS A 61 3.53 -6.93 -9.83
C LYS A 61 2.61 -6.39 -8.73
N ARG A 62 3.13 -6.22 -7.51
CA ARG A 62 2.40 -5.74 -6.34
C ARG A 62 3.10 -4.54 -5.72
N ILE A 63 2.35 -3.73 -4.98
CA ILE A 63 2.92 -2.62 -4.20
C ILE A 63 3.52 -3.22 -2.94
N ALA A 64 4.82 -3.03 -2.75
CA ALA A 64 5.55 -3.57 -1.62
C ALA A 64 5.80 -2.50 -0.55
N VAL A 65 5.86 -2.96 0.70
CA VAL A 65 6.22 -2.15 1.88
C VAL A 65 7.52 -2.70 2.45
N LYS A 66 8.47 -1.82 2.72
CA LYS A 66 9.78 -2.18 3.30
C LYS A 66 10.07 -1.38 4.56
N SER A 67 10.89 -1.93 5.44
CA SER A 67 11.45 -1.19 6.58
C SER A 67 12.40 -0.11 6.06
N VAL A 68 12.29 1.10 6.61
CA VAL A 68 13.19 2.21 6.25
C VAL A 68 14.60 1.93 6.74
N HIS A 69 14.76 1.46 7.97
CA HIS A 69 16.06 1.24 8.59
C HIS A 69 16.79 0.02 8.02
N GLU A 70 16.06 -1.09 7.85
CA GLU A 70 16.66 -2.36 7.42
C GLU A 70 16.69 -2.51 5.89
N ASN A 71 15.90 -1.70 5.17
CA ASN A 71 15.70 -1.80 3.73
C ASN A 71 15.30 -3.22 3.27
N LEU A 72 14.59 -3.96 4.12
CA LEU A 72 14.07 -5.29 3.84
C LEU A 72 12.57 -5.25 3.59
N LEU A 73 12.11 -6.03 2.62
CA LEU A 73 10.70 -6.13 2.27
C LEU A 73 9.92 -6.85 3.39
N ILE A 74 8.83 -6.24 3.85
CA ILE A 74 7.99 -6.73 4.95
C ILE A 74 6.77 -7.46 4.41
N GLY A 75 6.15 -6.93 3.36
CA GLY A 75 4.89 -7.43 2.82
C GLY A 75 4.42 -6.62 1.63
N TYR A 76 3.23 -6.98 1.14
CA TYR A 76 2.57 -6.26 0.05
C TYR A 76 1.29 -5.59 0.54
N LEU A 77 0.93 -4.48 -0.09
CA LEU A 77 -0.41 -3.92 0.11
C LEU A 77 -1.47 -4.83 -0.56
N PRO A 78 -2.66 -4.94 0.04
CA PRO A 78 -3.83 -5.51 -0.62
C PRO A 78 -4.17 -4.78 -1.92
N THR A 79 -4.83 -5.48 -2.85
CA THR A 79 -5.18 -4.95 -4.18
C THR A 79 -6.14 -3.75 -4.13
N THR A 80 -6.88 -3.58 -3.02
CA THR A 80 -7.72 -2.40 -2.76
C THR A 80 -6.93 -1.10 -2.75
N TYR A 81 -5.61 -1.16 -2.50
CA TYR A 81 -4.71 -0.01 -2.52
C TYR A 81 -3.97 0.16 -3.86
N SER A 82 -4.40 -0.51 -4.92
CA SER A 82 -3.78 -0.38 -6.25
C SER A 82 -3.87 1.04 -6.84
N TYR A 83 -4.83 1.86 -6.38
CA TYR A 83 -4.95 3.26 -6.80
C TYR A 83 -3.72 4.10 -6.44
N LEU A 84 -2.95 3.71 -5.41
CA LEU A 84 -1.71 4.39 -5.02
C LEU A 84 -0.67 4.39 -6.15
N LEU A 85 -0.72 3.46 -7.10
CA LEU A 85 0.15 3.47 -8.27
C LEU A 85 -0.03 4.74 -9.12
N SER A 86 -1.27 5.23 -9.24
CA SER A 86 -1.55 6.46 -9.96
C SER A 86 -1.02 7.68 -9.20
N CYS A 87 -1.09 7.66 -7.87
CA CYS A 87 -0.53 8.70 -7.01
C CYS A 87 1.01 8.73 -7.08
N MET A 88 1.66 7.55 -6.99
CA MET A 88 3.11 7.44 -7.10
C MET A 88 3.64 7.88 -8.47
N LYS A 89 2.87 7.66 -9.55
CA LYS A 89 3.20 8.23 -10.88
C LYS A 89 3.18 9.75 -10.93
N LYS A 90 2.45 10.41 -10.02
CA LYS A 90 2.43 11.87 -9.87
C LYS A 90 3.57 12.38 -8.96
N GLY A 91 4.42 11.49 -8.44
CA GLY A 91 5.53 11.83 -7.55
C GLY A 91 5.25 11.69 -6.06
N ILE A 92 4.01 11.37 -5.68
CA ILE A 92 3.62 11.21 -4.27
C ILE A 92 4.27 9.95 -3.70
N ARG A 93 4.90 10.08 -2.54
CA ARG A 93 5.52 8.96 -1.81
C ARG A 93 4.67 8.63 -0.59
N TYR A 94 4.80 7.40 -0.10
CA TYR A 94 4.07 6.96 1.08
C TYR A 94 5.02 6.39 2.12
N PHE A 95 4.97 6.99 3.30
CA PHE A 95 5.75 6.61 4.47
C PHE A 95 4.81 6.35 5.63
N GLY A 96 5.30 5.69 6.65
CA GLY A 96 4.48 5.41 7.80
C GLY A 96 5.18 4.55 8.81
N GLN A 97 4.38 3.87 9.62
CA GLN A 97 4.89 3.07 10.72
C GLN A 97 4.05 1.82 10.96
N VAL A 98 4.70 0.81 11.55
CA VAL A 98 4.05 -0.40 12.04
C VAL A 98 3.16 -0.05 13.24
N ASN A 99 1.87 -0.37 13.17
CA ASN A 99 0.92 -0.14 14.25
C ASN A 99 0.39 -1.43 14.88
N TYR A 100 0.68 -2.59 14.27
CA TYR A 100 0.41 -3.91 14.82
C TYR A 100 1.40 -4.94 14.27
N SER A 101 1.87 -5.84 15.13
CA SER A 101 2.80 -6.91 14.77
C SER A 101 2.58 -8.12 15.68
N THR A 102 2.33 -9.30 15.11
CA THR A 102 2.24 -10.57 15.85
C THR A 102 2.79 -11.72 15.03
N GLU A 103 3.54 -12.60 15.68
CA GLU A 103 4.13 -13.80 15.03
C GLU A 103 3.22 -15.03 15.14
N SER A 104 2.28 -15.05 16.10
CA SER A 104 1.45 -16.20 16.44
C SER A 104 -0.05 -15.83 16.45
N PRO A 105 -0.95 -16.72 15.96
CA PRO A 105 -0.68 -18.04 15.38
C PRO A 105 -0.13 -17.99 13.94
N ILE A 106 -0.22 -16.84 13.28
CA ILE A 106 0.28 -16.59 11.93
C ILE A 106 0.94 -15.21 11.93
N PRO A 107 2.08 -15.01 11.25
CA PRO A 107 2.70 -13.69 11.12
C PRO A 107 1.77 -12.67 10.48
N ILE A 108 1.47 -11.59 11.21
CA ILE A 108 0.65 -10.46 10.76
C ILE A 108 1.36 -9.16 11.11
N VAL A 109 1.47 -8.27 10.12
CA VAL A 109 1.92 -6.89 10.31
C VAL A 109 0.85 -5.96 9.76
N LYS A 110 0.51 -4.92 10.51
CA LYS A 110 -0.29 -3.80 10.02
C LYS A 110 0.50 -2.51 10.08
N VAL A 111 0.23 -1.63 9.12
CA VAL A 111 0.88 -0.33 8.99
C VAL A 111 -0.17 0.78 8.86
N THR A 112 0.20 1.97 9.32
CA THR A 112 -0.46 3.22 8.94
C THR A 112 0.45 3.99 8.01
N LEU A 113 -0.07 4.48 6.89
CA LEU A 113 0.66 5.18 5.84
C LEU A 113 0.10 6.58 5.62
N ASN A 114 1.00 7.52 5.35
CA ASN A 114 0.72 8.91 5.03
C ASN A 114 1.45 9.27 3.73
N ALA A 115 0.83 10.15 2.95
CA ALA A 115 1.45 10.70 1.76
C ALA A 115 2.48 11.79 2.13
N GLU A 116 3.57 11.82 1.37
CA GLU A 116 4.59 12.86 1.42
C GLU A 116 4.91 13.31 -0.02
N ASP A 117 5.03 14.63 -0.19
CA ASP A 117 5.43 15.28 -1.46
C ASP A 117 6.96 15.31 -1.67
#